data_AF-A0A1N7IIQ7-F1
#
_entry.id   AF-A0A1N7IIQ7-F1
#
_cell.length_a   1.000
_cell.length_b   1.000
_cell.length_c   1.000
_cell.angle_alpha   90.00
_cell.angle_beta   90.00
_cell.angle_gamma   90.00
#
_symmetry.space_group_name_H-M   'P 1'
#
loop_
_entity.id
_entity.type
_entity.pdbx_description
1 polymer ?
#
loop_
_entity_poly.entity_id
_entity_poly.type
_entity_poly.pdbx_seq_one_letter_code
_entity_poly.pdbx_strand_id
1 'polypeptide(L)'
;MEPIRVLIAKPGLDGHDRGALIIAQGLRDAGMEVIYTGLRQSPEQIAQAAIQEDVDVIGLSSLSGAHKTVFPKVVEALRKNDAEDIPVIGGGVIPTEDIPFLEEKGIKKIFTSGTAMADTAKFIEQLVRGEELSPPRRISHIGIAVQHLEQALPFYQHTLGLTLEAVETVEDEKVKVAFLPIGDTRIELLEPLTEDSPVQTFINKKGEGIHHIALDVDDIERRISNFKDQGIKMLNDTPKYGAHHSRIAFLHPKSGHGVLYELCEEKQEE
;
A
#
# COMPACT_ATOMS: atom_id res chain seq x y z
N MET A 1 17.22 0.31 -0.29
CA MET A 1 16.32 -0.09 -1.39
C MET A 1 17.07 0.15 -2.67
N GLU A 2 17.04 -0.77 -3.62
CA GLU A 2 17.73 -0.58 -4.90
C GLU A 2 17.07 0.56 -5.70
N PRO A 3 17.85 1.33 -6.48
CA PRO A 3 17.31 2.40 -7.31
C PRO A 3 16.39 1.82 -8.39
N ILE A 4 15.29 2.51 -8.70
CA ILE A 4 14.39 2.11 -9.79
C ILE A 4 15.16 2.27 -11.12
N ARG A 5 15.20 1.22 -11.93
CA ARG A 5 15.83 1.17 -13.25
C ARG A 5 14.80 1.52 -14.32
N VAL A 6 15.02 2.65 -14.99
CA VAL A 6 14.10 3.19 -16.02
C VAL A 6 14.77 3.17 -17.38
N LEU A 7 14.17 2.49 -18.35
CA LEU A 7 14.59 2.58 -19.75
C LEU A 7 13.83 3.68 -20.48
N ILE A 8 14.51 4.73 -20.91
CA ILE A 8 13.94 5.78 -21.75
C ILE A 8 14.26 5.50 -23.22
N ALA A 9 13.22 5.37 -24.04
CA ALA A 9 13.36 5.03 -25.45
C ALA A 9 12.58 5.92 -26.40
N LYS A 10 13.10 6.03 -27.62
CA LYS A 10 12.48 6.73 -28.74
C LYS A 10 12.19 5.74 -29.89
N PRO A 11 10.97 5.20 -29.96
CA PRO A 11 10.63 4.22 -30.97
C PRO A 11 10.45 4.85 -32.37
N GLY A 12 10.78 4.07 -33.40
CA GLY A 12 10.46 4.39 -34.80
C GLY A 12 11.45 5.36 -35.45
N LEU A 13 10.96 6.36 -36.19
CA LEU A 13 11.81 7.32 -36.92
C LEU A 13 11.91 8.69 -36.22
N ASP A 14 11.39 8.81 -35.01
CA ASP A 14 11.36 10.08 -34.28
C ASP A 14 12.77 10.55 -33.91
N GLY A 15 13.18 11.69 -34.48
CA GLY A 15 14.49 12.30 -34.26
C GLY A 15 14.53 13.31 -33.11
N HIS A 16 13.42 13.57 -32.42
CA HIS A 16 13.38 14.57 -31.35
C HIS A 16 13.88 14.01 -30.01
N ASP A 17 15.13 14.25 -29.65
CA ASP A 17 15.75 13.72 -28.43
C ASP A 17 15.60 14.61 -27.19
N ARG A 18 15.51 15.93 -27.36
CA ARG A 18 15.59 16.90 -26.25
C ARG A 18 14.65 16.59 -25.08
N GLY A 19 13.38 16.26 -25.36
CA GLY A 19 12.41 15.91 -24.33
C GLY A 19 12.81 14.64 -23.57
N ALA A 20 13.24 13.60 -24.28
CA ALA A 20 13.68 12.35 -23.69
C ALA A 20 14.95 12.53 -22.83
N LEU A 21 15.89 13.37 -23.27
CA LEU A 21 17.11 13.68 -22.51
C LEU A 21 16.82 14.47 -21.23
N ILE A 22 15.88 15.42 -21.27
CA ILE A 22 15.45 16.18 -20.09
C ILE A 22 14.78 15.25 -19.07
N ILE A 23 13.88 14.37 -19.53
CA ILE A 23 13.24 13.38 -18.65
C ILE A 23 14.29 12.42 -18.08
N ALA A 24 15.22 11.93 -18.90
CA ALA A 24 16.26 11.03 -18.43
C ALA A 24 17.16 11.68 -17.37
N GLN A 25 17.48 12.97 -17.50
CA GLN A 25 18.21 13.70 -16.47
C GLN A 25 17.37 13.91 -15.21
N GLY A 26 16.11 14.36 -15.36
CA GLY A 26 15.23 14.63 -14.23
C GLY A 26 14.92 13.39 -13.39
N LEU A 27 14.79 12.22 -14.02
CA LEU A 27 14.64 10.94 -13.30
C LEU A 27 15.92 10.52 -12.57
N ARG A 28 17.11 10.79 -13.14
CA ARG A 28 18.39 10.60 -12.43
C ARG A 28 18.50 11.51 -11.22
N ASP A 29 18.08 12.77 -11.35
CA ASP A 29 18.07 13.73 -10.24
C ASP A 29 17.08 13.29 -9.14
N ALA A 30 16.04 12.54 -9.48
CA ALA A 30 15.11 11.89 -8.54
C ALA A 30 15.65 10.58 -7.93
N GLY A 31 16.90 10.18 -8.21
CA GLY A 31 17.54 9.01 -7.62
C GLY A 31 17.29 7.68 -8.35
N MET A 32 16.74 7.73 -9.57
CA MET A 32 16.54 6.54 -10.42
C MET A 32 17.78 6.26 -11.29
N GLU A 33 18.01 5.00 -11.61
CA GLU A 33 19.00 4.60 -12.60
C GLU A 33 18.35 4.64 -13.99
N VAL A 34 18.91 5.42 -14.92
CA VAL A 34 18.26 5.65 -16.22
C VAL A 34 19.12 5.17 -17.38
N ILE A 35 18.57 4.26 -18.16
CA ILE A 35 19.15 3.76 -19.41
C ILE A 35 18.49 4.48 -20.58
N TYR A 36 19.26 5.22 -21.38
CA TYR A 36 18.75 5.88 -22.58
C TYR A 36 19.18 5.12 -23.84
N THR A 37 18.22 4.61 -24.61
CA THR A 37 18.50 3.77 -25.79
C THR A 37 18.93 4.54 -27.04
N GLY A 38 18.92 5.87 -26.98
CA GLY A 38 19.18 6.72 -28.13
C GLY A 38 17.96 6.87 -29.06
N LEU A 39 18.25 7.30 -30.28
CA LEU A 39 17.23 7.57 -31.29
C LEU A 39 16.92 6.34 -32.14
N ARG A 40 15.72 6.36 -32.72
CA ARG A 40 15.28 5.48 -33.81
C ARG A 40 15.38 3.97 -33.53
N GLN A 41 14.96 3.56 -32.34
CA GLN A 41 14.96 2.15 -31.96
C GLN A 41 13.70 1.44 -32.46
N SER A 42 13.81 0.19 -32.92
CA SER A 42 12.64 -0.63 -33.22
C SER A 42 11.95 -1.08 -31.92
N PRO A 43 10.64 -1.41 -31.95
CA PRO A 43 9.97 -1.96 -30.78
C PRO A 43 10.64 -3.21 -30.19
N GLU A 44 11.17 -4.08 -31.06
CA GLU A 44 11.88 -5.30 -30.68
C GLU A 44 13.22 -4.97 -29.99
N GLN A 45 13.98 -3.99 -30.50
CA GLN A 45 15.22 -3.56 -29.88
C GLN A 45 14.97 -2.96 -28.49
N ILE A 46 13.89 -2.18 -28.33
CA ILE A 46 13.51 -1.61 -27.04
C ILE A 46 13.16 -2.71 -26.04
N ALA A 47 12.34 -3.68 -26.44
CA ALA A 47 11.98 -4.80 -25.57
C ALA A 47 13.22 -5.62 -25.17
N GLN A 48 14.10 -5.93 -26.12
CA GLN A 48 15.34 -6.65 -25.84
C GLN A 48 16.25 -5.89 -24.88
N ALA A 49 16.43 -4.58 -25.08
CA ALA A 49 17.23 -3.75 -24.18
C ALA A 49 16.64 -3.71 -22.77
N ALA A 50 15.31 -3.59 -22.64
CA ALA A 50 14.64 -3.59 -21.35
C ALA A 50 14.87 -4.90 -20.57
N ILE A 51 14.78 -6.03 -21.25
CA ILE A 51 15.01 -7.36 -20.65
C ILE A 51 16.49 -7.54 -20.28
N GLN A 52 17.41 -7.18 -21.18
CA GLN A 52 18.85 -7.33 -20.93
C GLN A 52 19.36 -6.45 -19.78
N GLU A 53 18.80 -5.25 -19.67
CA GLU A 53 19.15 -4.29 -18.63
C GLU A 53 18.32 -4.50 -17.36
N ASP A 54 17.44 -5.50 -17.29
CA ASP A 54 16.61 -5.81 -16.11
C ASP A 54 15.94 -4.56 -15.51
N VAL A 55 15.12 -3.89 -16.33
CA VAL A 55 14.53 -2.60 -15.97
C VAL A 55 13.17 -2.75 -15.32
N ASP A 56 12.89 -1.90 -14.34
CA ASP A 56 11.60 -1.87 -13.63
C ASP A 56 10.48 -1.23 -14.44
N VAL A 57 10.81 -0.35 -15.40
CA VAL A 57 9.83 0.37 -16.22
C VAL A 57 10.43 0.91 -17.51
N ILE A 58 9.62 0.96 -18.57
CA ILE A 58 9.99 1.57 -19.86
C ILE A 58 9.21 2.88 -20.05
N GLY A 59 9.92 3.98 -20.30
CA GLY A 59 9.36 5.25 -20.73
C GLY A 59 9.56 5.52 -22.22
N LEU A 60 8.47 5.53 -22.99
CA LEU A 60 8.50 5.83 -24.42
C LEU A 60 8.25 7.31 -24.70
N SER A 61 9.05 7.92 -25.57
CA SER A 61 8.90 9.31 -25.99
C SER A 61 8.57 9.43 -27.48
N SER A 62 7.49 10.13 -27.82
CA SER A 62 7.05 10.39 -29.20
C SER A 62 6.63 11.86 -29.41
N LEU A 63 7.21 12.50 -30.43
CA LEU A 63 6.83 13.82 -30.94
C LEU A 63 6.47 13.78 -32.44
N SER A 64 6.54 12.60 -33.08
CA SER A 64 6.31 12.41 -34.51
C SER A 64 4.85 12.08 -34.88
N GLY A 65 3.96 11.97 -33.90
CA GLY A 65 2.57 11.53 -34.09
C GLY A 65 2.40 10.03 -34.32
N ALA A 66 3.48 9.23 -34.27
CA ALA A 66 3.44 7.79 -34.53
C ALA A 66 3.00 6.94 -33.32
N HIS A 67 2.72 7.55 -32.16
CA HIS A 67 2.51 6.89 -30.86
C HIS A 67 1.46 5.78 -30.90
N LYS A 68 0.32 5.98 -31.57
CA LYS A 68 -0.74 4.95 -31.69
C LYS A 68 -0.28 3.67 -32.40
N THR A 69 0.77 3.77 -33.21
CA THR A 69 1.31 2.62 -33.93
C THR A 69 2.52 2.04 -33.23
N VAL A 70 3.44 2.88 -32.74
CA VAL A 70 4.73 2.39 -32.23
C VAL A 70 4.70 1.99 -30.76
N PHE A 71 3.90 2.65 -29.91
CA PHE A 71 3.82 2.28 -28.48
C PHE A 71 3.20 0.89 -28.27
N PRO A 72 2.04 0.55 -28.87
CA PRO A 72 1.46 -0.78 -28.71
C PRO A 72 2.39 -1.91 -29.18
N LYS A 73 3.20 -1.66 -30.21
CA LYS A 73 4.17 -2.65 -30.71
C LYS A 73 5.27 -2.96 -29.71
N VAL A 74 5.66 -2.02 -28.84
CA VAL A 74 6.63 -2.28 -27.76
C VAL A 74 6.00 -3.22 -26.73
N VAL A 75 4.76 -2.96 -26.33
CA VAL A 75 4.01 -3.84 -25.41
C VAL A 75 3.83 -5.24 -26.01
N GLU A 76 3.49 -5.33 -27.30
CA GLU A 76 3.42 -6.61 -28.00
C GLU A 76 4.76 -7.32 -28.09
N ALA A 77 5.87 -6.59 -28.29
CA ALA A 77 7.21 -7.15 -28.32
C ALA A 77 7.63 -7.71 -26.96
N LEU A 78 7.31 -7.02 -25.85
CA LEU A 78 7.53 -7.53 -24.49
C LEU A 78 6.78 -8.83 -24.24
N ARG A 79 5.47 -8.87 -24.58
CA ARG A 79 4.65 -10.08 -24.45
C ARG A 79 5.19 -11.27 -25.27
N LYS A 80 5.76 -11.01 -26.45
CA LYS A 80 6.38 -12.06 -27.28
C LYS A 80 7.66 -12.64 -26.69
N ASN A 81 8.27 -11.95 -25.73
CA ASN A 81 9.49 -12.37 -25.04
C ASN A 81 9.21 -12.70 -23.56
N ASP A 82 7.95 -12.97 -23.18
CA ASP A 82 7.51 -13.32 -21.82
C ASP A 82 7.93 -12.28 -20.75
N ALA A 83 7.89 -10.99 -21.11
CA ALA A 83 8.29 -9.85 -20.28
C ALA A 83 7.19 -8.78 -20.14
N GLU A 84 5.92 -9.19 -20.18
CA GLU A 84 4.77 -8.28 -20.02
C GLU A 84 4.59 -7.70 -18.61
N ASP A 85 5.36 -8.19 -17.65
CA ASP A 85 5.46 -7.68 -16.29
C ASP A 85 6.16 -6.32 -16.23
N ILE A 86 7.06 -6.02 -17.18
CA ILE A 86 7.70 -4.71 -17.29
C ILE A 86 6.67 -3.65 -17.75
N PRO A 87 6.25 -2.72 -16.88
CA PRO A 87 5.27 -1.72 -17.24
C PRO A 87 5.83 -0.71 -18.26
N VAL A 88 4.96 -0.26 -19.16
CA VAL A 88 5.30 0.76 -20.18
C VAL A 88 4.51 2.03 -19.92
N ILE A 89 5.19 3.17 -19.81
CA ILE A 89 4.60 4.52 -19.81
C ILE A 89 4.98 5.25 -21.09
N GLY A 90 4.22 6.28 -21.45
CA GLY A 90 4.45 7.06 -22.66
C GLY A 90 4.45 8.56 -22.40
N GLY A 91 5.07 9.32 -23.30
CA GLY A 91 4.99 10.77 -23.25
C GLY A 91 5.44 11.49 -24.52
N GLY A 92 5.22 12.80 -24.53
CA GLY A 92 5.56 13.70 -25.63
C GLY A 92 4.37 14.52 -26.12
N VAL A 93 4.32 14.82 -27.42
CA VAL A 93 3.21 15.56 -28.02
C VAL A 93 2.15 14.56 -28.46
N ILE A 94 1.29 14.17 -27.51
CA ILE A 94 0.26 13.16 -27.69
C ILE A 94 -1.13 13.83 -27.51
N PRO A 95 -2.01 13.78 -28.52
CA PRO A 95 -3.39 14.28 -28.41
C PRO A 95 -4.16 13.58 -27.28
N THR A 96 -5.01 14.32 -26.58
CA THR A 96 -5.74 13.78 -25.42
C THR A 96 -6.72 12.69 -25.84
N GLU A 97 -7.29 12.79 -27.04
CA GLU A 97 -8.18 11.78 -27.63
C GLU A 97 -7.50 10.43 -27.91
N ASP A 98 -6.16 10.40 -28.00
CA ASP A 98 -5.41 9.17 -28.26
C ASP A 98 -5.05 8.41 -26.97
N ILE A 99 -5.13 9.06 -25.81
CA ILE A 99 -4.72 8.48 -24.53
C ILE A 99 -5.55 7.23 -24.19
N PRO A 100 -6.90 7.24 -24.28
CA PRO A 100 -7.70 6.04 -23.95
C PRO A 100 -7.31 4.82 -24.79
N PHE A 101 -7.00 5.03 -26.08
CA PHE A 101 -6.55 3.97 -26.97
C PHE A 101 -5.18 3.42 -26.53
N LEU A 102 -4.23 4.29 -26.15
CA LEU A 102 -2.91 3.84 -25.70
C LEU A 102 -3.00 3.06 -24.39
N GLU A 103 -3.85 3.50 -23.45
CA GLU A 103 -4.09 2.82 -22.18
C GLU A 103 -4.72 1.44 -22.39
N GLU A 104 -5.71 1.34 -23.28
CA GLU A 104 -6.31 0.05 -23.70
C GLU A 104 -5.25 -0.91 -24.29
N LYS A 105 -4.24 -0.38 -24.97
CA LYS A 105 -3.13 -1.16 -25.55
C LYS A 105 -2.01 -1.50 -24.55
N GLY A 106 -2.19 -1.21 -23.27
CA GLY A 106 -1.29 -1.64 -22.19
C GLY A 106 -0.26 -0.59 -21.76
N ILE A 107 -0.37 0.66 -22.23
CA ILE A 107 0.43 1.77 -21.71
C ILE A 107 -0.17 2.23 -20.39
N LYS A 108 0.60 2.18 -19.29
CA LYS A 108 0.10 2.45 -17.94
C LYS A 108 -0.27 3.92 -17.71
N LYS A 109 0.41 4.84 -18.39
CA LYS A 109 0.15 6.28 -18.30
C LYS A 109 0.75 7.05 -19.46
N ILE A 110 0.08 8.13 -19.87
CA ILE A 110 0.61 9.12 -20.82
C ILE A 110 0.89 10.45 -20.13
N PHE A 111 2.11 10.97 -20.33
CA PHE A 111 2.58 12.28 -19.87
C PHE A 111 2.71 13.24 -21.07
N THR A 112 1.87 14.27 -21.10
CA THR A 112 1.84 15.23 -22.20
C THR A 112 2.82 16.39 -21.97
N SER A 113 3.00 17.23 -22.99
CA SER A 113 3.82 18.44 -22.88
C SER A 113 3.34 19.33 -21.73
N GLY A 114 4.21 19.55 -20.74
CA GLY A 114 3.91 20.40 -19.57
C GLY A 114 3.72 19.64 -18.26
N THR A 115 3.67 18.30 -18.26
CA THR A 115 3.71 17.53 -17.01
C THR A 115 4.98 17.84 -16.22
N ALA A 116 4.85 18.10 -14.92
CA ALA A 116 5.99 18.36 -14.06
C ALA A 116 6.83 17.09 -13.89
N MET A 117 8.16 17.25 -13.85
CA MET A 117 9.07 16.11 -13.66
C MET A 117 8.78 15.36 -12.34
N ALA A 118 8.48 16.09 -11.26
CA ALA A 118 8.12 15.49 -9.99
C ALA A 118 6.91 14.53 -10.09
N ASP A 119 5.93 14.85 -10.94
CA ASP A 119 4.72 14.02 -11.10
C ASP A 119 5.03 12.71 -11.83
N THR A 120 5.87 12.75 -12.87
CA THR A 120 6.29 11.53 -13.57
C THR A 120 7.18 10.66 -12.69
N ALA A 121 8.12 11.25 -11.93
CA ALA A 121 8.96 10.50 -10.98
C ALA A 121 8.09 9.82 -9.91
N LYS A 122 7.18 10.57 -9.28
CA LYS A 122 6.26 10.03 -8.27
C LYS A 122 5.38 8.92 -8.83
N PHE A 123 4.86 9.08 -10.05
CA PHE A 123 4.08 8.02 -10.68
C PHE A 123 4.90 6.75 -10.93
N ILE A 124 6.15 6.88 -11.40
CA ILE A 124 7.04 5.73 -11.60
C ILE A 124 7.32 5.03 -10.25
N GLU A 125 7.59 5.79 -9.19
CA GLU A 125 7.78 5.22 -7.86
C GLU A 125 6.55 4.45 -7.39
N GLN A 126 5.36 5.03 -7.53
CA GLN A 126 4.09 4.37 -7.19
C GLN A 126 3.81 3.14 -8.06
N LEU A 127 4.18 3.19 -9.33
CA LEU A 127 3.97 2.09 -10.27
C LEU A 127 4.86 0.89 -9.96
N VAL A 128 6.12 1.14 -9.61
CA VAL A 128 7.12 0.09 -9.35
C VAL A 128 7.05 -0.42 -7.91
N ARG A 129 6.87 0.49 -6.93
CA ARG A 129 6.92 0.17 -5.50
C ARG A 129 5.53 0.02 -4.86
N GLY A 130 4.45 0.37 -5.58
CA GLY A 130 3.12 0.60 -5.01
C GLY A 130 3.04 1.97 -4.32
N GLU A 131 1.84 2.48 -4.02
CA GLU A 131 1.78 3.66 -3.15
C GLU A 131 2.20 3.28 -1.73
N GLU A 132 3.11 4.08 -1.18
CA GLU A 132 3.60 3.97 0.17
C GLU A 132 2.42 4.02 1.16
N LEU A 133 2.34 3.04 2.07
CA LEU A 133 1.30 3.07 3.09
C LEU A 133 1.47 4.34 3.93
N SER A 134 0.37 5.07 4.16
CA SER A 134 0.36 6.11 5.18
C SER A 134 0.78 5.50 6.54
N PRO A 135 1.43 6.25 7.44
CA PRO A 135 1.53 5.81 8.82
C PRO A 135 0.12 5.68 9.41
N PRO A 136 -0.12 4.76 10.38
CA PRO A 136 -1.37 4.75 11.12
C PRO A 136 -1.65 6.13 11.74
N ARG A 137 -2.93 6.54 11.74
CA ARG A 137 -3.35 7.90 12.14
C ARG A 137 -3.11 8.18 13.61
N ARG A 138 -3.41 7.18 14.45
CA ARG A 138 -3.32 7.24 15.92
C ARG A 138 -3.35 5.83 16.51
N ILE A 139 -3.16 5.75 17.82
CA ILE A 139 -3.58 4.57 18.59
C ILE A 139 -5.11 4.69 18.74
N SER A 140 -5.85 3.75 18.13
CA SER A 140 -7.32 3.69 18.31
C SER A 140 -7.61 3.31 19.75
N HIS A 141 -7.08 2.17 20.20
CA HIS A 141 -7.29 1.68 21.55
C HIS A 141 -6.16 0.80 22.09
N ILE A 142 -6.15 0.59 23.41
CA ILE A 142 -5.31 -0.40 24.09
C ILE A 142 -6.24 -1.42 24.76
N GLY A 143 -6.18 -2.66 24.30
CA GLY A 143 -6.91 -3.77 24.88
C GLY A 143 -6.20 -4.32 26.11
N ILE A 144 -6.91 -4.43 27.23
CA ILE A 144 -6.43 -4.97 28.50
C ILE A 144 -7.30 -6.15 28.91
N ALA A 145 -6.71 -7.34 28.98
CA ALA A 145 -7.38 -8.55 29.40
C ALA A 145 -7.60 -8.55 30.92
N VAL A 146 -8.83 -8.78 31.34
CA VAL A 146 -9.25 -8.92 32.75
C VAL A 146 -10.15 -10.15 32.91
N GLN A 147 -10.12 -10.78 34.08
CA GLN A 147 -10.98 -11.93 34.36
C GLN A 147 -12.44 -11.50 34.54
N HIS A 148 -12.65 -10.37 35.22
CA HIS A 148 -13.98 -9.85 35.54
C HIS A 148 -14.00 -8.32 35.49
N LEU A 149 -14.80 -7.75 34.59
CA LEU A 149 -15.04 -6.32 34.48
C LEU A 149 -15.55 -5.74 35.79
N GLU A 150 -16.47 -6.44 36.47
CA GLU A 150 -17.04 -5.98 37.74
C GLU A 150 -15.96 -5.71 38.80
N GLN A 151 -14.86 -6.47 38.78
CA GLN A 151 -13.75 -6.31 39.71
C GLN A 151 -12.73 -5.27 39.23
N ALA A 152 -12.49 -5.18 37.92
CA ALA A 152 -11.52 -4.27 37.33
C ALA A 152 -12.03 -2.82 37.23
N LEU A 153 -13.28 -2.62 36.83
CA LEU A 153 -13.88 -1.30 36.56
C LEU A 153 -13.74 -0.30 37.71
N PRO A 154 -13.94 -0.66 39.00
CA PRO A 154 -13.76 0.28 40.10
C PRO A 154 -12.38 0.93 40.15
N PHE A 155 -11.31 0.21 39.76
CA PHE A 155 -9.98 0.79 39.68
C PHE A 155 -9.91 1.86 38.58
N TYR A 156 -10.34 1.54 37.36
CA TYR A 156 -10.30 2.47 36.24
C TYR A 156 -11.22 3.69 36.45
N GLN A 157 -12.42 3.48 37.00
CA GLN A 157 -13.37 4.57 37.21
C GLN A 157 -13.04 5.42 38.44
N HIS A 158 -12.81 4.80 39.61
CA HIS A 158 -12.67 5.55 40.86
C HIS A 158 -11.23 5.91 41.19
N THR A 159 -10.26 5.09 40.78
CA THR A 159 -8.83 5.37 41.07
C THR A 159 -8.19 6.19 39.96
N LEU A 160 -8.42 5.83 38.69
CA LEU A 160 -7.88 6.57 37.55
C LEU A 160 -8.80 7.70 37.06
N GLY A 161 -10.08 7.71 37.46
CA GLY A 161 -11.02 8.77 37.11
C GLY A 161 -11.58 8.67 35.68
N LEU A 162 -11.52 7.50 35.04
CA LEU A 162 -12.01 7.30 33.69
C LEU A 162 -13.53 7.08 33.67
N THR A 163 -14.19 7.60 32.65
CA THR A 163 -15.63 7.41 32.46
C THR A 163 -15.87 6.15 31.64
N LEU A 164 -16.74 5.26 32.13
CA LEU A 164 -17.24 4.13 31.35
C LEU A 164 -18.24 4.67 30.32
N GLU A 165 -17.94 4.49 29.04
CA GLU A 165 -18.82 4.91 27.93
C GLU A 165 -19.91 3.87 27.69
N ALA A 166 -19.52 2.63 27.45
CA ALA A 166 -20.43 1.53 27.16
C ALA A 166 -19.79 0.18 27.51
N VAL A 167 -20.62 -0.85 27.54
CA VAL A 167 -20.20 -2.25 27.57
C VAL A 167 -20.88 -2.97 26.43
N GLU A 168 -20.12 -3.59 25.54
CA GLU A 168 -20.63 -4.35 24.39
C GLU A 168 -20.17 -5.81 24.48
N THR A 169 -20.99 -6.71 23.95
CA THR A 169 -20.62 -8.12 23.77
C THR A 169 -20.24 -8.34 22.32
N VAL A 170 -19.00 -8.78 22.08
CA VAL A 170 -18.49 -9.13 20.74
C VAL A 170 -18.46 -10.64 20.64
N GLU A 171 -19.56 -11.21 20.14
CA GLU A 171 -19.78 -12.67 20.09
C GLU A 171 -18.72 -13.40 19.26
N ASP A 172 -18.32 -12.84 18.11
CA ASP A 172 -17.31 -13.43 17.22
C ASP A 172 -15.95 -13.60 17.93
N GLU A 173 -15.62 -12.67 18.83
CA GLU A 173 -14.40 -12.70 19.64
C GLU A 173 -14.60 -13.36 21.01
N LYS A 174 -15.84 -13.70 21.36
CA LYS A 174 -16.25 -14.29 22.65
C LYS A 174 -15.77 -13.45 23.83
N VAL A 175 -15.93 -12.12 23.74
CA VAL A 175 -15.52 -11.17 24.79
C VAL A 175 -16.62 -10.17 25.08
N LYS A 176 -16.67 -9.73 26.33
CA LYS A 176 -17.36 -8.53 26.77
C LYS A 176 -16.34 -7.40 26.89
N VAL A 177 -16.61 -6.27 26.26
CA VAL A 177 -15.69 -5.14 26.17
C VAL A 177 -16.28 -3.94 26.89
N ALA A 178 -15.54 -3.36 27.83
CA ALA A 178 -15.87 -2.06 28.43
C ALA A 178 -14.98 -0.97 27.86
N PHE A 179 -15.60 0.10 27.37
CA PHE A 179 -14.92 1.22 26.70
C PHE A 179 -14.71 2.39 27.66
N LEU A 180 -13.45 2.80 27.82
CA LEU A 180 -13.03 3.89 28.71
C LEU A 180 -12.23 4.92 27.89
N PRO A 181 -12.88 5.99 27.36
CA PRO A 181 -12.21 7.00 26.54
C PRO A 181 -11.15 7.80 27.30
N ILE A 182 -10.06 8.15 26.60
CA ILE A 182 -9.01 9.03 27.11
C ILE A 182 -8.40 9.86 25.96
N GLY A 183 -8.79 11.13 25.87
CA GLY A 183 -8.39 11.98 24.74
C GLY A 183 -8.88 11.39 23.41
N ASP A 184 -7.96 11.25 22.46
CA ASP A 184 -8.25 10.69 21.13
C ASP A 184 -8.07 9.16 21.06
N THR A 185 -7.88 8.48 22.19
CA THR A 185 -7.76 7.01 22.30
C THR A 185 -8.69 6.47 23.38
N ARG A 186 -8.63 5.17 23.65
CA ARG A 186 -9.45 4.50 24.67
C ARG A 186 -8.73 3.29 25.26
N ILE A 187 -9.09 2.98 26.50
CA ILE A 187 -8.79 1.68 27.12
C ILE A 187 -9.99 0.79 26.92
N GLU A 188 -9.75 -0.43 26.42
CA GLU A 188 -10.77 -1.46 26.25
C GLU A 188 -10.47 -2.61 27.21
N LEU A 189 -11.31 -2.77 28.23
CA LEU A 189 -11.20 -3.90 29.13
C LEU A 189 -11.91 -5.10 28.53
N LEU A 190 -11.20 -6.22 28.41
CA LEU A 190 -11.66 -7.43 27.72
C LEU A 190 -11.90 -8.53 28.77
N GLU A 191 -13.16 -8.86 29.01
CA GLU A 191 -13.56 -10.03 29.81
C GLU A 191 -13.95 -11.18 28.88
N PRO A 192 -13.33 -12.37 29.00
CA PRO A 192 -13.71 -13.52 28.20
C PRO A 192 -15.11 -14.04 28.58
N LEU A 193 -15.93 -14.37 27.60
CA LEU A 193 -17.25 -14.98 27.81
C LEU A 193 -17.17 -16.48 28.04
N THR A 194 -16.12 -17.13 27.51
CA THR A 194 -15.95 -18.58 27.50
C THR A 194 -14.50 -18.97 27.69
N GLU A 195 -14.26 -20.22 28.12
CA GLU A 195 -12.92 -20.73 28.37
C GLU A 195 -12.05 -20.86 27.10
N ASP A 196 -12.69 -20.98 25.93
CA ASP A 196 -12.04 -21.10 24.63
C ASP A 196 -11.84 -19.73 23.93
N SER A 197 -12.16 -18.62 24.60
CA SER A 197 -11.86 -17.27 24.11
C SER A 197 -10.34 -17.06 23.96
N PRO A 198 -9.87 -16.35 22.91
CA PRO A 198 -8.47 -15.96 22.79
C PRO A 198 -7.96 -15.18 24.01
N VAL A 199 -8.81 -14.33 24.60
CA VAL A 199 -8.48 -13.54 25.80
C VAL A 199 -8.33 -14.45 27.01
N GLN A 200 -9.19 -15.46 27.20
CA GLN A 200 -9.00 -16.45 28.27
C GLN A 200 -7.67 -17.19 28.11
N THR A 201 -7.36 -17.60 26.87
CA THR A 201 -6.09 -18.27 26.56
C THR A 201 -4.88 -17.39 26.89
N PHE A 202 -4.97 -16.08 26.66
CA PHE A 202 -3.95 -15.12 27.07
C PHE A 202 -3.82 -15.06 28.59
N ILE A 203 -4.91 -14.85 29.31
CA ILE A 203 -4.92 -14.74 30.79
C ILE A 203 -4.33 -16.00 31.43
N ASN A 204 -4.69 -17.19 30.94
CA ASN A 204 -4.15 -18.45 31.46
C ASN A 204 -2.63 -18.56 31.29
N LYS A 205 -2.05 -17.94 30.26
CA LYS A 205 -0.61 -18.01 29.95
C LYS A 205 0.20 -16.87 30.56
N LYS A 206 -0.39 -15.69 30.74
CA LYS A 206 0.31 -14.44 31.05
C LYS A 206 -0.23 -13.70 32.27
N GLY A 207 -1.40 -14.08 32.77
CA GLY A 207 -2.18 -13.29 33.72
C GLY A 207 -2.95 -12.16 33.04
N GLU A 208 -3.70 -11.40 33.82
CA GLU A 208 -4.33 -10.16 33.39
C GLU A 208 -3.29 -9.11 33.00
N GLY A 209 -3.64 -8.21 32.08
CA GLY A 209 -2.73 -7.17 31.62
C GLY A 209 -2.97 -6.73 30.17
N ILE A 210 -2.07 -5.90 29.65
CA ILE A 210 -2.16 -5.39 28.27
C ILE A 210 -2.12 -6.57 27.28
N HIS A 211 -3.18 -6.71 26.51
CA HIS A 211 -3.35 -7.77 25.52
C HIS A 211 -2.84 -7.34 24.14
N HIS A 212 -3.24 -6.16 23.68
CA HIS A 212 -2.91 -5.67 22.33
C HIS A 212 -2.93 -4.14 22.26
N ILE A 213 -2.36 -3.60 21.18
CA ILE A 213 -2.43 -2.18 20.81
C ILE A 213 -3.05 -2.08 19.42
N ALA A 214 -4.12 -1.30 19.30
CA ALA A 214 -4.82 -1.10 18.04
C ALA A 214 -4.42 0.22 17.37
N LEU A 215 -4.18 0.16 16.07
CA LEU A 215 -3.71 1.26 15.25
C LEU A 215 -4.79 1.61 14.23
N ASP A 216 -5.18 2.88 14.24
CA ASP A 216 -6.19 3.43 13.33
C ASP A 216 -5.60 3.60 11.91
N VAL A 217 -6.20 2.98 10.90
CA VAL A 217 -5.71 2.96 9.51
C VAL A 217 -6.79 3.36 8.52
N ASP A 218 -6.38 3.92 7.38
CA ASP A 218 -7.30 4.43 6.34
C ASP A 218 -7.88 3.32 5.43
N ASP A 219 -7.06 2.32 5.11
CA ASP A 219 -7.40 1.19 4.23
C ASP A 219 -6.78 -0.10 4.78
N ILE A 220 -7.59 -0.85 5.52
CA ILE A 220 -7.13 -2.07 6.18
C ILE A 220 -6.80 -3.19 5.18
N GLU A 221 -7.57 -3.34 4.10
CA GLU A 221 -7.38 -4.42 3.13
C GLU A 221 -6.04 -4.25 2.41
N ARG A 222 -5.76 -3.03 1.96
CA ARG A 222 -4.50 -2.70 1.33
C ARG A 222 -3.32 -2.88 2.26
N ARG A 223 -3.44 -2.45 3.52
CA ARG A 223 -2.36 -2.62 4.51
C ARG A 223 -2.08 -4.09 4.78
N ILE A 224 -3.11 -4.93 4.88
CA ILE A 224 -2.96 -6.38 4.98
C ILE A 224 -2.23 -6.93 3.76
N SER A 225 -2.62 -6.55 2.54
CA SER A 225 -1.95 -7.00 1.31
C SER A 225 -0.48 -6.64 1.31
N ASN A 226 -0.15 -5.37 1.59
CA ASN A 226 1.22 -4.89 1.60
C ASN A 226 2.09 -5.60 2.66
N PHE A 227 1.53 -5.85 3.86
CA PHE A 227 2.21 -6.61 4.89
C PHE A 227 2.50 -8.05 4.43
N LYS A 228 1.55 -8.70 3.76
CA LYS A 228 1.74 -10.05 3.22
C LYS A 228 2.82 -10.09 2.13
N ASP A 229 2.84 -9.11 1.24
CA ASP A 229 3.86 -9.00 0.18
C ASP A 229 5.27 -8.81 0.77
N GLN A 230 5.37 -8.17 1.94
CA GLN A 230 6.60 -8.03 2.71
C GLN A 230 6.93 -9.24 3.61
N GLY A 231 6.12 -10.30 3.57
CA GLY A 231 6.30 -11.49 4.40
C GLY A 231 5.94 -11.30 5.88
N ILE A 232 5.27 -10.20 6.23
CA ILE A 232 4.74 -9.96 7.58
C ILE A 232 3.58 -10.92 7.82
N LYS A 233 3.71 -11.76 8.84
CA LYS A 233 2.68 -12.75 9.17
C LYS A 233 1.50 -12.08 9.88
N MET A 234 0.31 -12.27 9.32
CA MET A 234 -0.98 -11.90 9.91
C MET A 234 -1.59 -13.08 10.69
N LEU A 235 -2.46 -12.79 11.66
CA LEU A 235 -3.35 -13.79 12.27
C LEU A 235 -4.63 -13.97 11.45
N ASN A 236 -5.12 -12.89 10.84
CA ASN A 236 -6.28 -12.88 9.96
C ASN A 236 -5.86 -12.28 8.61
N ASP A 237 -6.05 -13.05 7.53
CA ASP A 237 -5.72 -12.62 6.16
C ASP A 237 -6.77 -11.71 5.52
N THR A 238 -7.93 -11.59 6.15
CA THR A 238 -9.04 -10.72 5.76
C THR A 238 -9.56 -9.99 7.00
N PRO A 239 -10.01 -8.73 6.87
CA PRO A 239 -10.64 -8.02 7.98
C PRO A 239 -11.87 -8.77 8.50
N LYS A 240 -12.13 -8.66 9.80
CA LYS A 240 -13.35 -9.09 10.48
C LYS A 240 -14.00 -7.90 11.18
N TYR A 241 -15.23 -8.06 11.67
CA TYR A 241 -15.87 -7.00 12.44
C TYR A 241 -15.46 -7.08 13.92
N GLY A 242 -15.04 -5.94 14.46
CA GLY A 242 -14.74 -5.74 15.87
C GLY A 242 -15.84 -4.96 16.59
N ALA A 243 -15.49 -4.43 17.77
CA ALA A 243 -16.33 -3.49 18.50
C ALA A 243 -16.72 -2.28 17.64
N HIS A 244 -17.88 -1.69 17.92
CA HIS A 244 -18.44 -0.56 17.15
C HIS A 244 -18.52 -0.80 15.63
N HIS A 245 -18.63 -2.06 15.18
CA HIS A 245 -18.63 -2.44 13.76
C HIS A 245 -17.40 -1.96 12.96
N SER A 246 -16.28 -1.71 13.63
CA SER A 246 -15.00 -1.43 12.99
C SER A 246 -14.49 -2.65 12.22
N ARG A 247 -13.71 -2.43 11.16
CA ARG A 247 -13.01 -3.53 10.47
C ARG A 247 -11.65 -3.72 11.14
N ILE A 248 -11.36 -4.94 11.59
CA ILE A 248 -10.16 -5.24 12.36
C ILE A 248 -9.37 -6.43 11.79
N ALA A 249 -8.05 -6.41 11.96
CA ALA A 249 -7.17 -7.53 11.64
C ALA A 249 -5.91 -7.50 12.51
N PHE A 250 -5.44 -8.67 12.95
CA PHE A 250 -4.29 -8.74 13.86
C PHE A 250 -3.02 -9.19 13.15
N LEU A 251 -1.89 -8.58 13.53
CA LEU A 251 -0.56 -9.07 13.20
C LEU A 251 -0.19 -10.23 14.13
N HIS A 252 0.53 -11.22 13.61
CA HIS A 252 1.07 -12.26 14.47
C HIS A 252 2.15 -11.66 15.40
N PRO A 253 2.13 -11.89 16.73
CA PRO A 253 3.04 -11.22 17.67
C PRO A 253 4.54 -11.37 17.36
N LYS A 254 4.93 -12.49 16.73
CA LYS A 254 6.31 -12.70 16.23
C LYS A 254 6.77 -11.63 15.23
N SER A 255 5.85 -11.11 14.41
CA SER A 255 6.14 -10.02 13.46
C SER A 255 6.28 -8.67 14.18
N GLY A 256 5.59 -8.49 15.32
CA GLY A 256 5.61 -7.27 16.14
C GLY A 256 6.58 -7.34 17.32
N HIS A 257 7.65 -8.15 17.25
CA HIS A 257 8.63 -8.32 18.34
C HIS A 257 8.02 -8.67 19.72
N GLY A 258 6.93 -9.44 19.71
CA GLY A 258 6.21 -9.87 20.92
C GLY A 258 4.97 -9.04 21.23
N VAL A 259 4.73 -7.94 20.52
CA VAL A 259 3.52 -7.13 20.64
C VAL A 259 2.45 -7.66 19.68
N LEU A 260 1.23 -7.83 20.20
CA LEU A 260 0.04 -8.08 19.38
C LEU A 260 -0.50 -6.72 18.91
N TYR A 261 -0.32 -6.43 17.61
CA TYR A 261 -0.90 -5.24 16.99
C TYR A 261 -2.20 -5.59 16.28
N GLU A 262 -3.20 -4.74 16.47
CA GLU A 262 -4.44 -4.74 15.71
C GLU A 262 -4.42 -3.57 14.73
N LEU A 263 -4.82 -3.82 13.48
CA LEU A 263 -5.20 -2.80 12.53
C LEU A 263 -6.69 -2.58 12.70
N CYS A 264 -7.11 -1.35 12.94
CA CYS A 264 -8.50 -0.96 13.09
C CYS A 264 -8.83 0.11 12.06
N GLU A 265 -9.82 -0.14 11.23
CA GLU A 265 -10.41 0.85 10.35
C GLU A 265 -11.83 1.16 10.87
N GLU A 266 -11.94 2.32 11.50
CA GLU A 266 -13.20 2.85 12.01
C GLU A 266 -14.07 3.32 10.85
N LYS A 267 -15.37 3.02 10.91
CA LYS A 267 -16.33 3.51 9.92
C LYS A 267 -16.39 5.04 10.07
N GLN A 268 -16.03 5.78 9.01
CA GLN A 268 -16.22 7.23 9.04
C GLN A 268 -17.72 7.52 9.16
N GLU A 269 -18.11 8.22 10.21
CA GLU A 269 -19.45 8.81 10.28
C GLU A 269 -19.53 9.89 9.19
N GLU A 270 -20.47 9.75 8.25
CA GLU A 270 -20.81 10.78 7.24
C GLU A 270 -21.47 12.00 7.88
#